data_AF-A0A4Q5SFG6-F1
#
_entry.id   AF-A0A4Q5SFG6-F1
#
_cell.length_a   1.000
_cell.length_b   1.000
_cell.length_c   1.000
_cell.angle_alpha   90.00
_cell.angle_beta   90.00
_cell.angle_gamma   90.00
#
_symmetry.space_group_name_H-M   'P 1'
#
loop_
_entity.id
_entity.type
_entity.pdbx_description
1 polymer ?
#
loop_
_entity_poly.entity_id
_entity_poly.type
_entity_poly.pdbx_seq_one_letter_code
_entity_poly.pdbx_strand_id
1 'polypeptide(L)'
;MKATNILYWVFTVLFAGFMIFSALPNIRETKESEEIFKQLGYPLYLQVFLGIAKLLGAVVILIPAFQRLKEWAYAGLFFDLTGAAYSCVAAGFPASGLAFFAVFIIVLFLSYYFHHKRLKANV
;
A
#
# COMPACT_ATOMS: atom_id res chain seq x y z
N MET A 1 -9.93 24.03 6.54
CA MET A 1 -10.58 23.00 5.69
C MET A 1 -9.85 22.75 4.36
N LYS A 2 -9.49 23.78 3.58
CA LYS A 2 -8.80 23.60 2.29
C LYS A 2 -7.45 22.88 2.40
N ALA A 3 -6.57 23.31 3.32
CA ALA A 3 -5.26 22.69 3.52
C ALA A 3 -5.34 21.20 3.90
N THR A 4 -6.23 20.81 4.81
CA THR A 4 -6.48 19.41 5.19
C THR A 4 -6.88 18.56 3.98
N ASN A 5 -7.76 19.07 3.12
CA ASN A 5 -8.21 18.34 1.94
C ASN A 5 -7.11 18.21 0.89
N ILE A 6 -6.29 19.25 0.68
CA ILE A 6 -5.12 19.20 -0.20
C ILE A 6 -4.13 18.16 0.31
N LEU A 7 -3.75 18.22 1.59
CA LEU A 7 -2.82 17.27 2.20
C LEU A 7 -3.35 15.83 2.12
N TYR A 8 -4.64 15.61 2.40
CA TYR A 8 -5.27 14.31 2.20
C TYR A 8 -5.04 13.79 0.78
N TRP A 9 -5.37 14.58 -0.25
CA TRP A 9 -5.26 14.11 -1.63
C TRP A 9 -3.81 13.92 -2.07
N VAL A 10 -2.89 14.77 -1.62
CA VAL A 10 -1.45 14.61 -1.88
C VAL A 10 -0.95 13.27 -1.34
N PHE A 11 -1.17 12.98 -0.06
CA PHE A 11 -0.71 11.71 0.53
C PHE A 11 -1.46 10.50 -0.03
N THR A 12 -2.76 10.63 -0.29
CA THR A 12 -3.58 9.51 -0.81
C THR A 12 -3.20 9.15 -2.24
N VAL A 13 -3.00 10.14 -3.13
CA VAL A 13 -2.58 9.88 -4.52
C VAL A 13 -1.15 9.35 -4.55
N LEU A 14 -0.24 9.92 -3.75
CA LEU A 14 1.12 9.44 -3.65
C LEU A 14 1.16 7.98 -3.19
N PHE A 15 0.43 7.65 -2.12
CA PHE A 15 0.36 6.30 -1.60
C PHE A 15 -0.31 5.32 -2.56
N ALA A 16 -1.48 5.66 -3.09
CA ALA A 16 -2.21 4.82 -4.03
C ALA A 16 -1.41 4.59 -5.31
N GLY A 17 -0.75 5.63 -5.84
CA GLY A 17 0.10 5.52 -7.02
C GLY A 17 1.24 4.53 -6.80
N PHE A 18 1.89 4.56 -5.65
CA PHE A 18 2.90 3.57 -5.28
C PHE A 18 2.33 2.16 -5.15
N MET A 19 1.19 1.99 -4.48
CA MET A 19 0.57 0.67 -4.34
C MET A 19 0.19 0.08 -5.70
N ILE A 20 -0.39 0.89 -6.60
CA ILE A 20 -0.71 0.47 -7.98
C ILE A 20 0.58 0.11 -8.74
N PHE A 21 1.60 0.96 -8.68
CA PHE A 21 2.88 0.70 -9.33
C PHE A 21 3.49 -0.64 -8.86
N SER A 22 3.49 -0.90 -7.55
CA SER A 22 4.00 -2.17 -6.98
C SER A 22 3.11 -3.38 -7.30
N ALA A 23 1.82 -3.18 -7.55
CA ALA A 23 0.88 -4.26 -7.87
C ALA A 23 1.01 -4.76 -9.31
N LEU A 24 1.37 -3.88 -10.25
CA LEU A 24 1.40 -4.21 -11.68
C LEU A 24 2.37 -5.36 -12.03
N PRO A 25 3.64 -5.38 -11.56
CA PRO A 25 4.55 -6.50 -11.79
C PRO A 25 4.01 -7.83 -11.25
N ASN A 26 3.34 -7.79 -10.10
CA ASN A 26 2.75 -8.96 -9.47
C ASN A 26 1.59 -9.54 -10.30
N ILE A 27 0.70 -8.67 -10.81
CA ILE A 27 -0.46 -9.09 -11.63
C ILE A 27 -0.01 -9.56 -13.02
N ARG A 28 1.03 -8.93 -13.59
CA ARG A 28 1.54 -9.25 -14.92
C ARG A 28 2.51 -10.42 -14.94
N GLU A 29 2.80 -11.01 -13.77
CA GLU A 29 3.72 -12.13 -13.65
C GLU A 29 5.07 -11.83 -14.31
N THR A 30 5.63 -10.65 -14.04
CA THR A 30 6.94 -10.29 -14.61
C THR A 30 8.02 -11.18 -14.01
N LYS A 31 9.03 -11.53 -14.81
CA LYS A 31 10.16 -12.38 -14.37
C LYS A 31 10.83 -11.85 -13.10
N GLU A 32 11.02 -10.55 -13.01
CA GLU A 32 11.57 -9.87 -11.82
C GLU A 32 10.70 -10.10 -10.57
N SER A 33 9.38 -9.97 -10.70
CA SER A 33 8.45 -10.21 -9.57
C SER A 33 8.46 -11.69 -9.17
N GLU A 34 8.43 -12.61 -10.13
CA GLU A 34 8.52 -14.05 -9.83
C GLU A 34 9.82 -14.42 -9.12
N GLU A 35 10.96 -13.86 -9.55
CA GLU A 35 12.26 -14.08 -8.93
C GLU A 35 12.28 -13.60 -7.48
N ILE A 36 11.71 -12.42 -7.20
CA ILE A 36 11.55 -11.91 -5.83
C ILE A 36 10.69 -12.88 -5.00
N PHE A 37 9.53 -13.31 -5.51
CA PHE A 37 8.66 -14.25 -4.78
C PHE A 37 9.34 -15.59 -4.52
N LYS A 38 10.12 -16.11 -5.48
CA LYS A 38 10.93 -17.33 -5.30
C LYS A 38 12.02 -17.15 -4.25
N GLN A 39 12.73 -16.02 -4.27
CA GLN A 39 13.75 -15.68 -3.26
C GLN A 39 13.15 -15.56 -1.85
N LEU A 40 11.92 -15.03 -1.74
CA LEU A 40 11.15 -14.98 -0.49
C LEU A 40 10.61 -16.35 -0.05
N GLY A 41 10.72 -17.39 -0.89
CA GLY A 41 10.19 -18.73 -0.62
C GLY A 41 8.66 -18.81 -0.74
N TYR A 42 8.03 -17.86 -1.44
CA TYR A 42 6.58 -17.80 -1.59
C TYR A 42 6.08 -18.59 -2.81
N PRO A 43 4.91 -19.23 -2.71
CA PRO A 43 4.28 -19.85 -3.86
C PRO A 43 3.80 -18.78 -4.84
N LEU A 44 3.95 -19.02 -6.15
CA LEU A 44 3.66 -18.03 -7.19
C LEU A 44 2.18 -17.62 -7.25
N TYR A 45 1.22 -18.47 -6.84
CA TYR A 45 -0.18 -18.05 -6.79
C TYR A 45 -0.40 -16.86 -5.84
N LEU A 46 0.44 -16.71 -4.80
CA LEU A 46 0.35 -15.61 -3.83
C LEU A 46 0.74 -14.28 -4.47
N GLN A 47 1.59 -14.30 -5.49
CA GLN A 47 2.01 -13.12 -6.23
C GLN A 47 0.82 -12.40 -6.85
N VAL A 48 0.07 -13.11 -7.71
CA VAL A 48 -1.10 -12.55 -8.39
C VAL A 48 -2.18 -12.15 -7.39
N PHE A 49 -2.42 -12.97 -6.36
CA PHE A 49 -3.37 -12.67 -5.29
C PHE A 49 -3.05 -11.35 -4.58
N LEU A 50 -1.81 -11.17 -4.12
CA LEU A 50 -1.36 -9.93 -3.47
C LEU A 50 -1.41 -8.75 -4.43
N GLY A 51 -1.04 -8.94 -5.70
CA GLY A 51 -1.15 -7.90 -6.72
C GLY A 51 -2.58 -7.37 -6.85
N ILE A 52 -3.57 -8.26 -7.00
CA ILE A 52 -4.98 -7.89 -7.09
C ILE A 52 -5.46 -7.22 -5.80
N ALA A 53 -5.10 -7.77 -4.63
CA ALA A 53 -5.49 -7.20 -3.33
C ALA A 53 -4.98 -5.76 -3.13
N LYS A 54 -3.69 -5.51 -3.47
CA LYS A 54 -3.09 -4.17 -3.43
C LYS A 54 -3.82 -3.20 -4.37
N LEU A 55 -4.11 -3.65 -5.60
CA LEU A 55 -4.80 -2.83 -6.60
C LEU A 55 -6.20 -2.42 -6.12
N LEU A 56 -6.97 -3.38 -5.59
CA LEU A 56 -8.30 -3.12 -5.04
C LEU A 56 -8.24 -2.15 -3.86
N GLY A 57 -7.31 -2.35 -2.93
CA GLY A 57 -7.11 -1.44 -1.80
C GLY A 57 -6.77 -0.02 -2.26
N ALA A 58 -5.87 0.11 -3.23
CA ALA A 58 -5.46 1.40 -3.78
C ALA A 58 -6.62 2.13 -4.48
N VAL A 59 -7.45 1.41 -5.24
CA VAL A 59 -8.66 1.97 -5.87
C VAL A 59 -9.66 2.45 -4.80
N VAL A 60 -9.89 1.64 -3.76
CA VAL A 60 -10.83 2.00 -2.67
C VAL A 60 -10.42 3.29 -1.96
N ILE A 61 -9.13 3.47 -1.64
CA ILE A 61 -8.70 4.69 -0.91
C ILE A 61 -8.85 5.96 -1.78
N LEU A 62 -8.74 5.84 -3.10
CA LEU A 62 -8.94 6.94 -4.06
C LEU A 62 -10.41 7.32 -4.24
N ILE A 63 -11.34 6.37 -4.09
CA ILE A 63 -12.76 6.67 -4.21
C ILE A 63 -13.21 7.43 -2.96
N PRO A 64 -13.82 8.63 -3.07
CA PRO A 64 -14.29 9.41 -1.92
C PRO A 64 -15.64 8.88 -1.37
N ALA A 65 -15.78 7.55 -1.27
CA ALA A 65 -16.98 6.85 -0.79
C ALA A 65 -16.58 5.68 0.12
N PHE A 66 -17.59 4.99 0.66
CA PHE A 66 -17.46 3.74 1.43
C PHE A 66 -16.51 3.80 2.64
N GLN A 67 -16.89 4.52 3.70
CA GLN A 67 -16.05 4.68 4.90
C GLN A 67 -15.56 3.35 5.47
N ARG A 68 -16.46 2.37 5.66
CA ARG A 68 -16.10 1.07 6.22
C ARG A 68 -15.13 0.27 5.32
N LEU A 69 -15.34 0.30 4.01
CA LEU A 69 -14.46 -0.40 3.07
C LEU A 69 -13.08 0.26 3.00
N LYS A 70 -13.03 1.58 3.18
CA LYS A 70 -11.78 2.33 3.23
C LYS A 70 -10.95 1.96 4.46
N GLU A 71 -11.56 1.75 5.62
CA GLU A 71 -10.87 1.19 6.79
C GLU A 71 -10.24 -0.16 6.49
N TRP A 72 -10.96 -1.04 5.79
CA TRP A 72 -10.44 -2.36 5.39
C TRP A 72 -9.28 -2.24 4.41
N ALA A 73 -9.38 -1.31 3.45
CA ALA A 73 -8.31 -1.03 2.50
C ALA A 73 -7.06 -0.49 3.20
N TYR A 74 -7.19 0.48 4.12
CA TYR A 74 -6.04 0.99 4.88
C TYR A 74 -5.38 -0.11 5.71
N ALA A 75 -6.16 -0.94 6.42
CA ALA A 75 -5.63 -2.05 7.19
C ALA A 75 -4.93 -3.10 6.31
N GLY A 76 -5.54 -3.48 5.19
CA GLY A 76 -4.95 -4.45 4.25
C GLY A 76 -3.64 -3.95 3.64
N LEU A 77 -3.59 -2.70 3.18
CA LEU A 77 -2.37 -2.11 2.60
C LEU A 77 -1.28 -1.91 3.66
N PHE A 78 -1.64 -1.66 4.93
CA PHE A 78 -0.70 -1.65 6.04
C PHE A 78 -0.05 -3.02 6.26
N PHE A 79 -0.86 -4.08 6.36
CA PHE A 79 -0.36 -5.44 6.52
C PHE A 79 0.45 -5.93 5.32
N ASP A 80 0.08 -5.52 4.11
CA ASP A 80 0.85 -5.81 2.91
C ASP A 80 2.26 -5.20 2.96
N LEU A 81 2.39 -3.91 3.29
CA LEU A 81 3.69 -3.24 3.35
C LEU A 81 4.57 -3.72 4.51
N THR A 82 3.98 -3.89 5.68
CA THR A 82 4.71 -4.39 6.85
C THR A 82 5.09 -5.85 6.68
N GLY A 83 4.22 -6.66 6.08
CA GLY A 83 4.51 -8.03 5.68
C GLY A 83 5.67 -8.08 4.68
N ALA A 84 5.61 -7.29 3.61
CA ALA A 84 6.70 -7.22 2.63
C ALA A 84 8.05 -6.82 3.28
N ALA A 85 8.05 -5.81 4.14
CA ALA A 85 9.25 -5.41 4.89
C ALA A 85 9.78 -6.55 5.77
N TYR A 86 8.90 -7.21 6.53
CA TYR A 86 9.25 -8.36 7.36
C TYR A 86 9.86 -9.50 6.53
N SER A 87 9.24 -9.84 5.40
CA SER A 87 9.71 -10.91 4.51
C SER A 87 11.08 -10.61 3.91
N CYS A 88 11.33 -9.35 3.52
CA CYS A 88 12.65 -8.92 3.07
C CYS A 88 13.72 -9.12 4.17
N VAL A 89 13.43 -8.75 5.42
CA VAL A 89 14.36 -8.99 6.54
C VAL A 89 14.58 -10.48 6.75
N ALA A 90 13.49 -11.26 6.80
CA ALA A 90 13.55 -12.69 7.05
C ALA A 90 14.31 -13.47 5.96
N ALA A 91 14.21 -13.02 4.71
CA ALA A 91 14.93 -13.60 3.57
C ALA A 91 16.36 -13.03 3.39
N GLY A 92 16.82 -12.15 4.28
CA GLY A 92 18.19 -11.62 4.25
C GLY A 92 18.47 -10.55 3.19
N PHE A 93 17.44 -9.86 2.71
CA PHE A 93 17.62 -8.74 1.78
C PHE A 93 18.36 -7.56 2.45
N PRO A 94 19.07 -6.72 1.69
CA PRO A 94 19.75 -5.55 2.22
C PRO A 94 18.81 -4.62 2.99
N ALA A 95 19.24 -4.18 4.17
CA ALA A 95 18.47 -3.27 5.03
C ALA A 95 18.20 -1.90 4.38
N SER A 96 18.91 -1.53 3.31
CA SER A 96 18.64 -0.32 2.53
C SER A 96 17.21 -0.29 1.97
N GLY A 97 16.60 -1.45 1.70
CA GLY A 97 15.20 -1.55 1.28
C GLY A 97 14.18 -1.20 2.39
N LEU A 98 14.56 -1.30 3.66
CA LEU A 98 13.66 -1.04 4.79
C LEU A 98 13.29 0.43 4.93
N ALA A 99 14.23 1.33 4.62
CA ALA A 99 13.96 2.77 4.61
C ALA A 99 12.83 3.11 3.61
N PHE A 100 12.80 2.43 2.47
CA PHE A 100 11.77 2.61 1.46
C PHE A 100 10.39 2.19 1.98
N PHE A 101 10.27 1.02 2.62
CA PHE A 101 9.02 0.59 3.27
C PHE A 101 8.57 1.56 4.37
N ALA A 102 9.50 2.02 5.21
CA ALA A 102 9.20 2.96 6.29
C ALA A 102 8.61 4.28 5.77
N VAL A 103 9.17 4.83 4.69
CA VAL A 103 8.64 6.04 4.05
C VAL A 103 7.18 5.83 3.62
N PHE A 104 6.87 4.75 2.91
CA PHE A 104 5.49 4.53 2.44
C PHE A 104 4.51 4.17 3.55
N ILE A 105 4.96 3.55 4.64
CA ILE A 105 4.16 3.37 5.85
C ILE A 105 3.82 4.74 6.49
N ILE A 106 4.78 5.67 6.54
CA ILE A 106 4.51 7.03 7.02
C ILE A 106 3.50 7.74 6.10
N VAL A 107 3.65 7.63 4.77
CA VAL A 107 2.71 8.22 3.81
C VAL A 107 1.30 7.63 3.97
N LEU A 108 1.18 6.32 4.18
CA LEU A 108 -0.09 5.65 4.52
C LEU A 108 -0.72 6.28 5.77
N PHE A 109 0.02 6.38 6.87
CA PHE A 109 -0.50 6.94 8.12
C PHE A 109 -0.90 8.41 7.97
N LEU A 110 -0.15 9.20 7.19
CA LEU A 110 -0.52 10.58 6.88
C LEU A 110 -1.81 10.64 6.07
N SER A 111 -1.95 9.83 5.02
CA SER A 111 -3.19 9.71 4.24
C SER A 111 -4.38 9.38 5.16
N TYR A 112 -4.23 8.36 6.01
CA TYR A 112 -5.25 7.93 6.98
C TYR A 112 -5.61 9.02 8.00
N TYR A 113 -4.62 9.71 8.55
CA TYR A 113 -4.82 10.78 9.51
C TYR A 113 -5.58 11.95 8.89
N PHE A 114 -5.17 12.41 7.71
CA PHE A 114 -5.85 13.50 7.02
C PHE A 114 -7.24 13.09 6.51
N HIS A 115 -7.47 11.81 6.20
CA HIS A 115 -8.78 11.28 5.91
C HIS A 115 -9.76 11.50 7.08
N HIS A 116 -9.38 11.04 8.27
CA HIS A 116 -10.17 11.19 9.49
C HIS A 116 -10.36 12.65 9.90
N LYS A 117 -9.30 13.46 9.78
CA LYS A 117 -9.37 14.90 10.06
C LYS A 117 -10.34 15.61 9.11
N ARG A 118 -10.42 15.19 7.84
CA ARG A 118 -11.39 15.73 6.88
C ARG A 118 -12.81 15.30 7.22
N LEU A 119 -13.04 14.04 7.61
CA LEU A 119 -14.37 13.57 8.01
C LEU A 119 -14.90 14.35 9.21
N LYS A 120 -14.09 14.54 10.25
CA LYS A 120 -14.47 15.31 11.45
C LYS A 120 -14.76 16.79 11.18
N ALA A 121 -14.21 17.36 10.10
CA ALA A 121 -14.44 18.76 9.73
C ALA A 121 -15.70 18.95 8.86
N ASN A 122 -16.29 17.87 8.36
CA ASN A 122 -17.51 17.86 7.53
C ASN A 122 -18.75 17.39 8.31
N VAL A 123 -18.59 17.06 9.60
CA VAL A 123 -19.66 16.78 10.57
C VAL A 123 -19.83 18.03 11.43
#